data_AF-F2SM65-F1
#
_entry.id   AF-F2SM65-F1
#
_cell.length_a   1.000
_cell.length_b   1.000
_cell.length_c   1.000
_cell.angle_alpha   90.00
_cell.angle_beta   90.00
_cell.angle_gamma   90.00
#
_symmetry.space_group_name_H-M   'P 1'
#
loop_
_entity.id
_entity.type
_entity.pdbx_description
1 polymer ?
#
loop_
_entity_poly.entity_id
_entity_poly.type
_entity_poly.pdbx_seq_one_letter_code
_entity_poly.pdbx_strand_id
1 'polypeptide(L)'
;MKVQSDERQRVFQAYRPLFAGESALIRKKKAIIKRIESLKCPDADLITDLGQDKIVNILQSLLTDDAFAAEPIANEPPSAVLLRQQTTRTGANAKIPDLSKSTEPSCDNRELDKIDRSGVIDNSAVDKDLENSSSKYEVASQVFSDDASTNLSHAPFQIQHLVLTNIQTLLEQACFDFASKWAPELISTEMWDCPEAIELSKWTLVLNKVIHKIPINAFNAEEYPNIRAILHSGYEIRNIAVHRKRVSLQKLEDITQAAVLFLRAIRDNNRELQLSSVHAVMSVFMWSLESRRQIIEARFREELEEIQRVRKTLDLREKEAEIAMRTANAKVNDLTKYMLEHSLQEIFGGKV
;
A
#
# COMPACT_ATOMS: atom_id res chain seq x y z
N MET A 1 -8.31 26.94 -27.94
CA MET A 1 -8.10 25.98 -26.83
C MET A 1 -8.96 24.72 -26.93
N LYS A 2 -10.23 24.75 -27.36
CA LYS A 2 -11.08 23.54 -27.47
C LYS A 2 -10.57 22.47 -28.46
N VAL A 3 -10.10 22.88 -29.64
CA VAL A 3 -9.63 21.95 -30.70
C VAL A 3 -8.43 21.11 -30.25
N GLN A 4 -7.47 21.72 -29.54
CA GLN A 4 -6.25 21.06 -29.08
C GLN A 4 -6.51 20.02 -27.97
N SER A 5 -7.55 20.25 -27.15
CA SER A 5 -8.02 19.29 -26.13
C SER A 5 -8.72 18.09 -26.77
N ASP A 6 -9.45 18.30 -27.87
CA ASP A 6 -10.16 17.26 -28.60
C ASP A 6 -9.19 16.33 -29.36
N GLU A 7 -8.18 16.91 -30.03
CA GLU A 7 -7.10 16.16 -30.69
C GLU A 7 -6.31 15.29 -29.69
N ARG A 8 -6.02 15.84 -28.50
CA ARG A 8 -5.31 15.13 -27.43
C ARG A 8 -6.11 13.92 -26.93
N GLN A 9 -7.43 14.07 -26.79
CA GLN A 9 -8.32 13.00 -26.37
C GLN A 9 -8.46 11.91 -27.45
N ARG A 10 -8.59 12.30 -28.73
CA ARG A 10 -8.64 11.37 -29.87
C ARG A 10 -7.37 10.50 -29.95
N VAL A 11 -6.19 11.12 -29.82
CA VAL A 11 -4.90 10.39 -29.81
C VAL A 11 -4.77 9.48 -28.58
N PHE A 12 -5.22 9.93 -27.40
CA PHE A 12 -5.21 9.10 -26.21
C PHE A 12 -6.05 7.83 -26.38
N GLN A 13 -7.27 7.94 -26.92
CA GLN A 13 -8.16 6.79 -27.10
C GLN A 13 -7.61 5.79 -28.14
N ALA A 14 -7.11 6.26 -29.27
CA ALA A 14 -6.60 5.41 -30.33
C ALA A 14 -5.34 4.61 -29.92
N TYR A 15 -4.44 5.24 -29.15
CA TYR A 15 -3.16 4.63 -28.75
C TYR A 15 -3.13 4.11 -27.31
N ARG A 16 -4.25 4.19 -26.57
CA ARG A 16 -4.40 3.64 -25.21
C ARG A 16 -3.94 2.18 -25.07
N PRO A 17 -4.33 1.24 -25.93
CA PRO A 17 -3.90 -0.15 -25.80
C PRO A 17 -2.40 -0.35 -26.06
N LEU A 18 -1.72 0.62 -26.71
CA LEU A 18 -0.31 0.50 -27.09
C LEU A 18 0.66 0.96 -25.99
N PHE A 19 0.20 1.84 -25.10
CA PHE A 19 1.02 2.46 -24.07
C PHE A 19 0.57 2.09 -22.64
N ALA A 20 0.03 0.88 -22.45
CA ALA A 20 -0.27 0.34 -21.12
C ALA A 20 0.94 -0.40 -20.50
N GLY A 21 0.97 -0.50 -19.17
CA GLY A 21 2.01 -1.22 -18.42
C GLY A 21 3.40 -0.63 -18.62
N GLU A 22 4.41 -1.47 -18.87
CA GLU A 22 5.81 -1.05 -19.06
C GLU A 22 6.00 -0.07 -20.23
N SER A 23 5.11 -0.10 -21.23
CA SER A 23 5.14 0.84 -22.36
C SER A 23 4.68 2.25 -21.96
N ALA A 24 3.97 2.40 -20.84
CA ALA A 24 3.55 3.69 -20.28
C ALA A 24 4.74 4.50 -19.74
N LEU A 25 5.93 3.90 -19.58
CA LEU A 25 7.15 4.53 -19.07
C LEU A 25 8.04 5.11 -20.18
N ILE A 26 7.65 4.95 -21.45
CA ILE A 26 8.41 5.48 -22.58
C ILE A 26 8.25 7.01 -22.64
N ARG A 27 9.36 7.75 -22.65
CA ARG A 27 9.37 9.23 -22.77
C ARG A 27 10.11 9.76 -23.99
N LYS A 28 10.90 8.92 -24.67
CA LYS A 28 11.77 9.32 -25.80
C LYS A 28 11.03 9.18 -27.13
N LYS A 29 10.97 10.24 -27.95
CA LYS A 29 10.32 10.25 -29.29
C LYS A 29 10.71 9.06 -30.17
N LYS A 30 12.01 8.74 -30.25
CA LYS A 30 12.50 7.60 -31.06
C LYS A 30 11.94 6.24 -30.62
N ALA A 31 11.73 6.06 -29.32
CA ALA A 31 11.15 4.83 -28.78
C ALA A 31 9.63 4.76 -29.00
N ILE A 32 8.95 5.90 -28.94
CA ILE A 32 7.51 6.04 -29.27
C ILE A 32 7.29 5.67 -30.76
N ILE A 33 8.09 6.24 -31.66
CA ILE A 33 8.02 5.95 -33.11
C ILE A 33 8.25 4.45 -33.37
N LYS A 34 9.33 3.88 -32.81
CA LYS A 34 9.64 2.46 -32.95
C LYS A 34 8.51 1.56 -32.44
N ARG A 35 7.79 1.98 -31.39
CA ARG A 35 6.67 1.22 -30.83
C ARG A 35 5.44 1.26 -31.74
N ILE A 36 5.13 2.43 -32.30
CA ILE A 36 4.06 2.61 -33.28
C ILE A 36 4.34 1.76 -34.54
N GLU A 37 5.58 1.74 -35.01
CA GLU A 37 5.98 0.97 -36.20
C GLU A 37 6.02 -0.55 -35.97
N SER A 38 6.29 -0.99 -34.72
CA SER A 38 6.44 -2.42 -34.38
C SER A 38 5.16 -3.25 -34.46
N LEU A 39 4.00 -2.61 -34.51
CA LEU A 39 2.70 -3.27 -34.54
C LEU A 39 1.96 -2.71 -35.75
N LYS A 40 1.53 -3.58 -36.67
CA LYS A 40 0.73 -3.22 -37.86
C LYS A 40 -0.67 -2.71 -37.45
N CYS A 41 -0.75 -1.57 -36.79
CA CYS A 41 -2.00 -0.85 -36.59
C CYS A 41 -1.75 0.67 -36.58
N PRO A 42 -1.51 1.27 -37.76
CA PRO A 42 -1.77 2.69 -37.93
C PRO A 42 -3.27 2.86 -38.16
N ASP A 43 -3.95 3.56 -37.26
CA ASP A 43 -5.27 4.12 -37.54
C ASP A 43 -5.09 5.12 -38.70
N ALA A 44 -5.27 4.63 -39.94
CA ALA A 44 -4.88 5.33 -41.15
C ALA A 44 -5.57 6.69 -41.28
N ASP A 45 -6.81 6.77 -40.78
CA ASP A 45 -7.65 7.97 -40.77
C ASP A 45 -7.07 9.06 -39.85
N LEU A 46 -6.46 8.67 -38.72
CA LEU A 46 -5.89 9.61 -37.76
C LEU A 46 -4.53 10.17 -38.24
N ILE A 47 -3.77 9.37 -39.01
CA ILE A 47 -2.51 9.81 -39.61
C ILE A 47 -2.76 10.80 -40.76
N THR A 48 -3.81 10.59 -41.57
CA THR A 48 -4.22 11.54 -42.61
C THR A 48 -4.74 12.86 -42.04
N ASP A 49 -5.39 12.83 -40.87
CA ASP A 49 -5.97 14.02 -40.23
C ASP A 49 -4.94 14.91 -39.50
N LEU A 50 -3.99 14.30 -38.77
CA LEU A 50 -3.10 15.02 -37.84
C LEU A 50 -1.63 14.99 -38.24
N GLY A 51 -1.21 14.03 -39.06
CA GLY A 51 0.19 13.79 -39.41
C GLY A 51 0.97 13.08 -38.29
N GLN A 52 1.90 12.20 -38.69
CA GLN A 52 2.65 11.34 -37.77
C GLN A 52 3.46 12.14 -36.73
N ASP A 53 4.07 13.26 -37.11
CA ASP A 53 4.85 14.09 -36.20
C ASP A 53 4.01 14.72 -35.09
N LYS A 54 2.79 15.15 -35.41
CA LYS A 54 1.86 15.74 -34.44
C LYS A 54 1.37 14.69 -33.44
N ILE A 55 1.07 13.49 -33.92
CA ILE A 55 0.69 12.34 -33.08
C ILE A 55 1.83 11.97 -32.11
N VAL A 56 3.08 11.89 -32.60
CA VAL A 56 4.24 11.60 -31.75
C VAL A 56 4.45 12.68 -30.68
N ASN A 57 4.26 13.95 -31.02
CA ASN A 57 4.36 15.05 -30.05
C ASN A 57 3.24 14.99 -28.99
N ILE A 58 2.00 14.69 -29.40
CA ILE A 58 0.86 14.54 -28.48
C ILE A 58 1.06 13.31 -27.57
N LEU A 59 1.51 12.18 -28.12
CA LEU A 59 1.83 10.98 -27.34
C LEU A 59 2.96 11.22 -26.36
N GLN A 60 4.01 11.96 -26.77
CA GLN A 60 5.08 12.31 -25.86
C GLN A 60 4.57 13.17 -24.70
N SER A 61 3.71 14.16 -24.98
CA SER A 61 3.08 14.97 -23.92
C SER A 61 2.20 14.12 -23.01
N LEU A 62 1.35 13.24 -23.56
CA LEU A 62 0.49 12.35 -22.78
C LEU A 62 1.28 11.36 -21.91
N LEU A 63 2.40 10.84 -22.42
CA LEU A 63 3.29 9.95 -21.69
C LEU A 63 4.06 10.71 -20.61
N THR A 64 4.55 11.92 -20.88
CA THR A 64 5.17 12.79 -19.87
C THR A 64 4.19 13.18 -18.77
N ASP A 65 2.91 13.33 -19.10
CA ASP A 65 1.85 13.66 -18.15
C ASP A 65 1.24 12.41 -17.46
N ASP A 66 1.89 11.24 -17.59
CA ASP A 66 1.46 9.94 -17.02
C ASP A 66 0.02 9.53 -17.34
N ALA A 67 -0.56 10.07 -18.42
CA ALA A 67 -1.96 9.84 -18.78
C ALA A 67 -2.31 8.37 -19.07
N PHE A 68 -1.31 7.57 -19.46
CA PHE A 68 -1.45 6.14 -19.74
C PHE A 68 -1.10 5.23 -18.55
N ALA A 69 -0.55 5.79 -17.45
CA ALA A 69 -0.23 5.05 -16.23
C ALA A 69 -1.47 4.79 -15.35
N ALA A 70 -2.66 5.27 -15.78
CA ALA A 70 -3.92 4.91 -15.15
C ALA A 70 -4.23 3.43 -15.43
N GLU A 71 -3.85 2.56 -14.49
CA GLU A 71 -4.44 1.23 -14.38
C GLU A 71 -5.97 1.33 -14.34
N PRO A 72 -6.70 0.48 -15.08
CA PRO A 72 -8.14 0.45 -14.99
C PRO A 72 -8.54 -0.15 -13.64
N ILE A 73 -9.32 0.61 -12.85
CA ILE A 73 -10.27 -0.02 -11.94
C ILE A 73 -11.28 -0.73 -12.85
N ALA A 74 -11.03 -2.01 -13.13
CA ALA A 74 -12.07 -2.95 -13.48
C ALA A 74 -12.89 -3.22 -12.22
N ASN A 75 -13.79 -2.31 -11.88
CA ASN A 75 -14.90 -2.56 -10.96
C ASN A 75 -16.14 -1.86 -11.55
N GLU A 76 -16.63 -2.40 -12.66
CA GLU A 76 -18.07 -2.38 -12.87
C GLU A 76 -18.64 -3.44 -11.91
N PRO A 77 -19.50 -3.09 -10.95
CA PRO A 77 -20.06 -4.08 -10.03
C PRO A 77 -20.92 -5.09 -10.80
N PRO A 78 -20.87 -6.40 -10.48
CA PRO A 78 -21.75 -7.43 -11.05
C PRO A 78 -23.26 -7.23 -10.81
N SER A 79 -23.67 -6.08 -10.26
CA SER A 79 -25.05 -5.80 -9.85
C SER A 79 -25.78 -4.80 -10.75
N ALA A 80 -25.11 -4.18 -11.74
CA ALA A 80 -25.75 -3.19 -12.63
C ALA A 80 -26.29 -3.76 -13.95
N VAL A 81 -25.88 -4.96 -14.36
CA VAL A 81 -26.34 -5.60 -15.61
C VAL A 81 -27.66 -6.36 -15.42
N LEU A 82 -27.98 -6.79 -14.20
CA LEU A 82 -29.23 -7.51 -13.91
C LEU A 82 -30.48 -6.62 -13.80
N LEU A 83 -30.33 -5.30 -13.62
CA LEU A 83 -31.48 -4.39 -13.48
C LEU A 83 -31.92 -3.74 -14.79
N ARG A 84 -31.20 -3.96 -15.91
CA ARG A 84 -31.49 -3.28 -17.19
C ARG A 84 -32.34 -4.12 -18.17
N GLN A 85 -32.69 -5.36 -17.83
CA GLN A 85 -33.51 -6.23 -18.70
C GLN A 85 -34.94 -6.51 -18.19
N GLN A 86 -35.37 -5.96 -17.04
CA GLN A 86 -36.72 -6.21 -16.50
C GLN A 86 -37.72 -5.06 -16.73
N THR A 87 -37.70 -4.47 -17.92
CA THR A 87 -38.89 -3.78 -18.47
C THR A 87 -39.05 -4.16 -19.93
N THR A 88 -39.54 -5.37 -20.20
CA THR A 88 -40.56 -5.66 -21.24
C THR A 88 -40.89 -7.16 -21.30
N ARG A 89 -42.19 -7.44 -21.19
CA ARG A 89 -42.94 -8.61 -21.71
C ARG A 89 -42.74 -9.97 -21.00
N THR A 90 -43.69 -10.39 -20.16
CA THR A 90 -44.89 -11.21 -20.48
C THR A 90 -44.55 -12.58 -21.11
N GLY A 91 -44.84 -13.67 -20.38
CA GLY A 91 -45.16 -14.96 -20.99
C GLY A 91 -44.48 -16.21 -20.42
N ALA A 92 -45.27 -17.00 -19.69
CA ALA A 92 -45.32 -18.47 -19.73
C ALA A 92 -44.13 -19.33 -19.23
N ASN A 93 -44.40 -19.97 -18.08
CA ASN A 93 -44.42 -21.42 -17.86
C ASN A 93 -43.13 -22.20 -17.54
N ALA A 94 -43.17 -22.83 -16.35
CA ALA A 94 -42.61 -24.13 -15.93
C ALA A 94 -41.11 -24.45 -16.15
N LYS A 95 -40.38 -24.82 -15.09
CA LYS A 95 -40.33 -26.17 -14.46
C LYS A 95 -39.01 -26.33 -13.68
N ILE A 96 -39.09 -26.75 -12.42
CA ILE A 96 -37.97 -27.24 -11.59
C ILE A 96 -37.78 -28.75 -11.86
N PRO A 97 -36.55 -29.26 -11.96
CA PRO A 97 -36.03 -30.28 -11.00
C PRO A 97 -34.54 -30.02 -10.67
N ASP A 98 -34.09 -30.05 -9.41
CA ASP A 98 -33.91 -31.16 -8.45
C ASP A 98 -32.68 -32.07 -8.68
N LEU A 99 -31.91 -32.18 -7.58
CA LEU A 99 -31.00 -33.23 -7.09
C LEU A 99 -29.82 -33.80 -7.91
N SER A 100 -28.64 -33.55 -7.33
CA SER A 100 -27.63 -34.54 -6.88
C SER A 100 -26.51 -35.05 -7.79
N LYS A 101 -25.31 -35.00 -7.15
CA LYS A 101 -24.30 -36.06 -6.96
C LYS A 101 -22.98 -36.00 -7.74
N SER A 102 -21.91 -36.01 -6.92
CA SER A 102 -20.62 -36.70 -7.08
C SER A 102 -19.63 -36.05 -8.06
N THR A 103 -18.32 -35.96 -7.83
CA THR A 103 -17.39 -36.92 -7.22
C THR A 103 -16.05 -36.20 -6.97
N GLU A 104 -15.47 -36.33 -5.77
CA GLU A 104 -14.00 -36.27 -5.59
C GLU A 104 -13.41 -37.66 -5.81
N PRO A 105 -12.13 -37.77 -6.23
CA PRO A 105 -11.29 -38.89 -5.86
C PRO A 105 -10.23 -38.47 -4.84
N SER A 106 -10.33 -39.14 -3.69
CA SER A 106 -9.31 -39.38 -2.67
C SER A 106 -8.24 -40.40 -3.15
N CYS A 107 -7.09 -40.38 -2.47
CA CYS A 107 -6.23 -41.50 -2.02
C CYS A 107 -4.75 -41.12 -2.17
N ASP A 108 -3.80 -41.45 -1.28
CA ASP A 108 -3.82 -41.86 0.12
C ASP A 108 -2.33 -41.89 0.56
N ASN A 109 -2.08 -41.33 1.75
CA ASN A 109 -1.13 -41.66 2.82
C ASN A 109 0.01 -42.69 2.63
N ARG A 110 1.15 -42.38 3.30
CA ARG A 110 1.83 -43.26 4.29
C ARG A 110 2.90 -42.51 5.13
N GLU A 111 2.49 -42.21 6.37
CA GLU A 111 3.11 -42.45 7.70
C GLU A 111 4.35 -43.40 7.76
N LEU A 112 5.27 -43.40 8.75
CA LEU A 112 5.31 -43.00 10.17
C LEU A 112 6.79 -43.00 10.64
N ASP A 113 7.16 -42.24 11.68
CA ASP A 113 7.62 -42.85 12.94
C ASP A 113 7.81 -41.84 14.10
N LYS A 114 7.38 -42.29 15.29
CA LYS A 114 7.40 -41.63 16.61
C LYS A 114 8.54 -42.19 17.47
N ILE A 115 9.08 -41.38 18.39
CA ILE A 115 9.61 -41.86 19.68
C ILE A 115 9.06 -40.96 20.81
N ASP A 116 8.73 -41.62 21.91
CA ASP A 116 7.93 -41.23 23.08
C ASP A 116 8.81 -41.08 24.36
N ARG A 117 8.20 -40.44 25.38
CA ARG A 117 8.41 -40.55 26.85
C ARG A 117 9.54 -39.75 27.51
N SER A 118 9.43 -39.19 28.73
CA SER A 118 8.54 -39.48 29.87
C SER A 118 8.59 -38.41 30.98
N GLY A 119 7.47 -38.23 31.72
CA GLY A 119 7.45 -38.08 33.20
C GLY A 119 7.05 -36.70 33.78
N VAL A 120 6.24 -36.50 34.84
CA VAL A 120 5.26 -37.29 35.64
C VAL A 120 4.83 -36.38 36.85
N ILE A 121 3.51 -36.22 37.10
CA ILE A 121 2.77 -36.19 38.42
C ILE A 121 3.06 -35.00 39.41
N ASP A 122 2.15 -34.37 40.20
CA ASP A 122 0.80 -34.68 40.72
C ASP A 122 -0.08 -33.47 41.13
N ASN A 123 -1.39 -33.73 41.04
CA ASN A 123 -2.63 -33.34 41.76
C ASN A 123 -2.72 -32.29 42.89
N SER A 124 -3.85 -31.54 42.86
CA SER A 124 -4.96 -31.56 43.86
C SER A 124 -5.98 -30.44 43.52
N ALA A 125 -7.19 -30.76 43.00
CA ALA A 125 -8.52 -30.74 43.69
C ALA A 125 -8.77 -29.49 44.56
N VAL A 126 -9.88 -28.73 44.44
CA VAL A 126 -11.26 -29.09 44.85
C VAL A 126 -12.35 -28.28 44.11
N ASP A 127 -13.47 -28.97 43.84
CA ASP A 127 -14.82 -28.55 43.41
C ASP A 127 -15.50 -27.39 44.16
N LYS A 128 -16.36 -26.64 43.44
CA LYS A 128 -17.85 -26.66 43.60
C LYS A 128 -18.55 -25.61 42.72
N ASP A 129 -19.33 -26.09 41.73
CA ASP A 129 -20.79 -25.88 41.52
C ASP A 129 -21.45 -24.54 41.94
N LEU A 130 -22.46 -23.96 41.27
CA LEU A 130 -23.22 -24.22 40.04
C LEU A 130 -24.23 -23.04 39.90
N GLU A 131 -24.41 -22.52 38.69
CA GLU A 131 -25.58 -21.84 38.07
C GLU A 131 -26.34 -20.66 38.75
N ASN A 132 -26.64 -19.61 37.94
CA ASN A 132 -27.99 -19.40 37.37
C ASN A 132 -28.10 -18.13 36.48
N SER A 133 -28.57 -18.32 35.24
CA SER A 133 -29.52 -17.52 34.43
C SER A 133 -29.46 -15.97 34.40
N SER A 134 -29.26 -15.40 33.20
CA SER A 134 -30.34 -14.78 32.38
C SER A 134 -29.84 -13.64 31.48
N SER A 135 -30.02 -13.84 30.17
CA SER A 135 -30.39 -12.85 29.13
C SER A 135 -29.79 -11.43 29.16
N LYS A 136 -29.09 -11.06 28.08
CA LYS A 136 -29.61 -10.10 27.09
C LYS A 136 -28.70 -10.02 25.87
N TYR A 137 -29.36 -10.09 24.72
CA TYR A 137 -28.82 -9.85 23.40
C TYR A 137 -28.37 -8.38 23.31
N GLU A 138 -27.06 -8.16 23.35
CA GLU A 138 -26.46 -6.92 22.86
C GLU A 138 -25.84 -7.21 21.49
N VAL A 139 -26.41 -6.51 20.51
CA VAL A 139 -26.09 -6.57 19.10
C VAL A 139 -24.62 -6.21 18.90
N ALA A 140 -23.91 -7.14 18.28
CA ALA A 140 -22.54 -7.00 17.82
C ALA A 140 -22.31 -5.67 17.08
N SER A 141 -21.70 -4.72 17.79
CA SER A 141 -21.04 -3.55 17.22
C SER A 141 -19.58 -3.66 17.60
N GLN A 142 -18.89 -4.62 16.98
CA GLN A 142 -17.44 -4.66 17.03
C GLN A 142 -16.90 -5.36 15.79
N VAL A 143 -15.79 -4.80 15.32
CA VAL A 143 -14.88 -5.32 14.30
C VAL A 143 -15.25 -4.95 12.85
N PHE A 144 -15.05 -3.67 12.50
CA PHE A 144 -14.18 -3.42 11.35
C PHE A 144 -12.82 -3.01 11.90
N SER A 145 -11.89 -3.97 11.85
CA SER A 145 -10.54 -3.84 12.34
C SER A 145 -9.85 -2.59 11.81
N ASP A 146 -9.16 -1.93 12.73
CA ASP A 146 -8.21 -0.83 12.60
C ASP A 146 -6.94 -1.22 11.79
N ASP A 147 -7.06 -2.16 10.85
CA ASP A 147 -5.92 -2.84 10.21
C ASP A 147 -5.42 -2.13 8.93
N ALA A 148 -6.07 -1.05 8.51
CA ALA A 148 -5.66 -0.27 7.34
C ALA A 148 -4.62 0.84 7.66
N SER A 149 -4.34 1.08 8.94
CA SER A 149 -3.46 2.17 9.41
C SER A 149 -1.97 1.76 9.53
N THR A 150 -1.64 0.47 9.46
CA THR A 150 -0.37 -0.01 10.03
C THR A 150 0.84 -0.12 9.08
N ASN A 151 0.70 0.04 7.76
CA ASN A 151 1.75 -0.46 6.85
C ASN A 151 2.37 0.56 5.88
N LEU A 152 2.65 1.79 6.33
CA LEU A 152 3.64 2.64 5.63
C LEU A 152 4.56 3.45 6.56
N SER A 153 4.81 2.96 7.77
CA SER A 153 5.93 3.46 8.58
C SER A 153 7.27 2.87 8.13
N HIS A 154 7.27 1.82 7.29
CA HIS A 154 8.45 1.01 6.96
C HIS A 154 8.63 0.84 5.45
N ALA A 155 9.88 0.82 4.99
CA ALA A 155 10.20 0.43 3.61
C ALA A 155 9.91 -1.07 3.39
N PRO A 156 9.64 -1.49 2.13
CA PRO A 156 9.75 -2.90 1.76
C PRO A 156 11.10 -3.47 2.23
N PHE A 157 11.10 -4.69 2.76
CA PHE A 157 12.28 -5.25 3.42
C PHE A 157 13.49 -5.30 2.52
N GLN A 158 13.22 -5.68 1.28
CA GLN A 158 14.20 -5.92 0.25
C GLN A 158 14.99 -4.63 0.01
N ILE A 159 14.29 -3.49 0.01
CA ILE A 159 14.91 -2.16 -0.14
C ILE A 159 15.71 -1.80 1.11
N GLN A 160 15.13 -1.96 2.31
CA GLN A 160 15.84 -1.68 3.55
C GLN A 160 17.13 -2.51 3.66
N HIS A 161 17.04 -3.81 3.39
CA HIS A 161 18.16 -4.73 3.44
C HIS A 161 19.23 -4.35 2.43
N LEU A 162 18.85 -4.07 1.17
CA LEU A 162 19.77 -3.62 0.13
C LEU A 162 20.53 -2.35 0.54
N VAL A 163 19.82 -1.34 1.05
CA VAL A 163 20.42 -0.07 1.47
C VAL A 163 21.37 -0.29 2.65
N LEU A 164 20.94 -1.01 3.68
CA LEU A 164 21.76 -1.27 4.86
C LEU A 164 23.00 -2.11 4.55
N THR A 165 22.87 -3.11 3.69
CA THR A 165 24.02 -3.92 3.24
C THR A 165 25.02 -3.06 2.47
N ASN A 166 24.55 -2.22 1.53
CA ASN A 166 25.44 -1.31 0.80
C ASN A 166 26.12 -0.30 1.72
N ILE A 167 25.39 0.29 2.67
CA ILE A 167 25.96 1.20 3.67
C ILE A 167 27.05 0.49 4.47
N GLN A 168 26.76 -0.70 4.99
CA GLN A 168 27.73 -1.45 5.80
C GLN A 168 28.99 -1.74 4.99
N THR A 169 28.86 -2.28 3.78
CA THR A 169 29.99 -2.61 2.90
C THR A 169 30.82 -1.37 2.57
N LEU A 170 30.18 -0.25 2.20
CA LEU A 170 30.90 0.99 1.88
C LEU A 170 31.68 1.53 3.09
N LEU A 171 31.08 1.47 4.28
CA LEU A 171 31.75 1.93 5.51
C LEU A 171 32.91 1.02 5.91
N GLU A 172 32.77 -0.30 5.79
CA GLU A 172 33.86 -1.26 6.06
C GLU A 172 35.05 -1.03 5.11
N GLN A 173 34.77 -0.85 3.82
CA GLN A 173 35.78 -0.48 2.82
C GLN A 173 36.44 0.87 3.13
N ALA A 174 35.65 1.88 3.52
CA ALA A 174 36.19 3.18 3.88
C ALA A 174 37.09 3.13 5.12
N CYS A 175 36.69 2.36 6.14
CA CYS A 175 37.49 2.18 7.34
C CYS A 175 38.79 1.43 7.05
N PHE A 176 38.75 0.41 6.19
CA PHE A 176 39.93 -0.33 5.77
C PHE A 176 40.92 0.55 5.02
N ASP A 177 40.47 1.30 4.01
CA ASP A 177 41.34 2.19 3.25
C ASP A 177 41.92 3.31 4.13
N PHE A 178 41.09 3.86 5.01
CA PHE A 178 41.50 4.90 5.96
C PHE A 178 42.57 4.38 6.93
N ALA A 179 42.35 3.22 7.54
CA ALA A 179 43.30 2.61 8.47
C ALA A 179 44.57 2.13 7.76
N SER A 180 44.47 1.62 6.54
CA SER A 180 45.64 1.25 5.72
C SER A 180 46.55 2.46 5.45
N LYS A 181 45.95 3.65 5.29
CA LYS A 181 46.70 4.88 5.04
C LYS A 181 47.27 5.50 6.32
N TRP A 182 46.50 5.54 7.41
CA TRP A 182 46.82 6.35 8.59
C TRP A 182 47.20 5.55 9.84
N ALA A 183 46.94 4.25 9.85
CA ALA A 183 47.28 3.33 10.93
C ALA A 183 47.73 1.95 10.38
N PRO A 184 48.71 1.87 9.47
CA PRO A 184 49.10 0.61 8.83
C PRO A 184 49.61 -0.45 9.82
N GLU A 185 50.18 -0.02 10.95
CA GLU A 185 50.58 -0.93 12.04
C GLU A 185 49.39 -1.73 12.60
N LEU A 186 48.20 -1.12 12.68
CA LEU A 186 46.97 -1.78 13.12
C LEU A 186 46.59 -2.89 12.15
N ILE A 187 46.58 -2.59 10.85
CA ILE A 187 46.24 -3.54 9.78
C ILE A 187 47.20 -4.74 9.80
N SER A 188 48.50 -4.46 9.90
CA SER A 188 49.54 -5.50 9.92
C SER A 188 49.47 -6.39 11.17
N THR A 189 49.27 -5.79 12.34
CA THR A 189 49.21 -6.53 13.62
C THR A 189 48.01 -7.48 13.69
N GLU A 190 46.86 -7.02 13.21
CA GLU A 190 45.62 -7.80 13.21
C GLU A 190 45.48 -8.71 11.97
N MET A 191 46.42 -8.60 11.03
CA MET A 191 46.46 -9.37 9.78
C MET A 191 45.19 -9.23 8.92
N TRP A 192 44.59 -8.03 8.87
CA TRP A 192 43.47 -7.79 7.97
C TRP A 192 43.99 -7.56 6.55
N ASP A 193 43.64 -8.47 5.64
CA ASP A 193 44.07 -8.45 4.24
C ASP A 193 43.03 -7.81 3.31
N CYS A 194 41.78 -7.70 3.76
CA CYS A 194 40.67 -7.11 3.02
C CYS A 194 39.67 -6.39 3.94
N PRO A 195 38.83 -5.49 3.39
CA PRO A 195 37.76 -4.84 4.13
C PRO A 195 36.80 -5.80 4.85
N GLU A 196 36.51 -6.94 4.23
CA GLU A 196 35.59 -7.95 4.73
C GLU A 196 36.15 -8.74 5.93
N ALA A 197 37.46 -8.69 6.19
CA ALA A 197 38.10 -9.36 7.31
C ALA A 197 37.70 -8.78 8.68
N ILE A 198 37.04 -7.62 8.69
CA ILE A 198 36.63 -6.93 9.91
C ILE A 198 35.25 -6.28 9.79
N GLU A 199 34.42 -6.55 10.78
CA GLU A 199 33.09 -5.98 10.88
C GLU A 199 33.10 -4.49 11.24
N LEU A 200 32.14 -3.73 10.69
CA LEU A 200 31.95 -2.31 10.99
C LEU A 200 31.88 -1.96 12.49
N SER A 201 31.27 -2.81 13.31
CA SER A 201 31.19 -2.62 14.77
C SER A 201 32.57 -2.68 15.46
N LYS A 202 33.50 -3.50 14.92
CA LYS A 202 34.86 -3.61 15.43
C LYS A 202 35.70 -2.41 15.02
N TRP A 203 35.48 -1.86 13.81
CA TRP A 203 36.15 -0.63 13.34
C TRP A 203 36.02 0.52 14.33
N THR A 204 34.81 0.76 14.87
CA THR A 204 34.58 1.77 15.91
C THR A 204 35.52 1.59 17.11
N LEU A 205 35.70 0.35 17.59
CA LEU A 205 36.51 0.07 18.76
C LEU A 205 38.01 0.26 18.48
N VAL A 206 38.49 -0.30 17.36
CA VAL A 206 39.93 -0.30 17.05
C VAL A 206 40.41 1.09 16.62
N LEU A 207 39.62 1.82 15.82
CA LEU A 207 39.94 3.20 15.46
C LEU A 207 39.94 4.11 16.69
N ASN A 208 38.99 3.94 17.63
CA ASN A 208 38.99 4.71 18.87
C ASN A 208 40.25 4.49 19.72
N LYS A 209 40.84 3.30 19.69
CA LYS A 209 42.11 3.02 20.39
C LYS A 209 43.29 3.73 19.75
N VAL A 210 43.35 3.80 18.42
CA VAL A 210 44.49 4.38 17.69
C VAL A 210 44.30 5.84 17.28
N ILE A 211 43.12 6.42 17.51
CA ILE A 211 42.76 7.78 17.04
C ILE A 211 43.74 8.87 17.48
N HIS A 212 44.35 8.73 18.65
CA HIS A 212 45.34 9.68 19.17
C HIS A 212 46.69 9.62 18.43
N LYS A 213 46.95 8.54 17.70
CA LYS A 213 48.13 8.36 16.84
C LYS A 213 47.88 8.83 15.40
N ILE A 214 46.63 9.06 15.02
CA ILE A 214 46.25 9.49 13.68
C ILE A 214 46.35 11.02 13.60
N PRO A 215 47.00 11.58 12.56
CA PRO A 215 47.07 13.02 12.36
C PRO A 215 45.68 13.67 12.29
N ILE A 216 45.49 14.82 12.95
CA ILE A 216 44.18 15.52 13.01
C ILE A 216 43.66 15.89 11.62
N ASN A 217 44.55 16.19 10.67
CA ASN A 217 44.22 16.54 9.28
C ASN A 217 43.74 15.34 8.44
N ALA A 218 43.91 14.10 8.92
CA ALA A 218 43.29 12.93 8.31
C ALA A 218 41.76 12.99 8.42
N PHE A 219 41.25 13.71 9.43
CA PHE A 219 39.83 13.89 9.66
C PHE A 219 39.35 15.27 9.19
N ASN A 220 38.05 15.40 8.96
CA ASN A 220 37.38 16.68 8.80
C ASN A 220 37.03 17.27 10.18
N ALA A 221 38.05 17.54 10.99
CA ALA A 221 37.88 17.97 12.38
C ALA A 221 37.31 19.41 12.53
N GLU A 222 37.38 20.22 11.47
CA GLU A 222 36.82 21.58 11.45
C GLU A 222 35.28 21.55 11.47
N GLU A 223 34.69 20.67 10.67
CA GLU A 223 33.24 20.50 10.59
C GLU A 223 32.73 19.49 11.64
N TYR A 224 33.57 18.53 12.04
CA TYR A 224 33.20 17.43 12.92
C TYR A 224 34.17 17.28 14.11
N PRO A 225 34.05 18.11 15.15
CA PRO A 225 34.97 18.07 16.30
C PRO A 225 34.85 16.80 17.14
N ASN A 226 33.71 16.11 17.09
CA ASN A 226 33.46 14.86 17.84
C ASN A 226 33.48 13.62 16.93
N ILE A 227 34.63 13.35 16.31
CA ILE A 227 34.85 12.18 15.44
C ILE A 227 34.48 10.86 16.13
N ARG A 228 34.76 10.72 17.44
CA ARG A 228 34.44 9.49 18.18
C ARG A 228 32.95 9.18 18.19
N ALA A 229 32.09 10.19 18.38
CA ALA A 229 30.65 9.99 18.33
C ALA A 229 30.19 9.58 16.93
N ILE A 230 30.79 10.14 15.89
CA ILE A 230 30.48 9.78 14.50
C ILE A 230 30.91 8.34 14.20
N LEU A 231 32.13 7.95 14.59
CA LEU A 231 32.61 6.58 14.43
C LEU A 231 31.74 5.57 15.20
N HIS A 232 31.11 5.99 16.29
CA HIS A 232 30.20 5.15 17.06
C HIS A 232 28.91 4.79 16.30
N SER A 233 28.47 5.62 15.34
CA SER A 233 27.30 5.30 14.51
C SER A 233 27.46 3.99 13.73
N GLY A 234 28.70 3.60 13.38
CA GLY A 234 29.00 2.32 12.72
C GLY A 234 28.53 1.09 13.50
N TYR A 235 28.56 1.16 14.84
CA TYR A 235 28.03 0.09 15.70
C TYR A 235 26.52 -0.09 15.52
N GLU A 236 25.77 1.02 15.54
CA GLU A 236 24.32 1.00 15.37
C GLU A 236 23.94 0.50 13.97
N ILE A 237 24.61 1.00 12.93
CA ILE A 237 24.40 0.61 11.53
C ILE A 237 24.57 -0.91 11.37
N ARG A 238 25.69 -1.46 11.85
CA ARG A 238 25.95 -2.91 11.83
C ARG A 238 24.88 -3.68 12.59
N ASN A 239 24.51 -3.23 13.79
CA ASN A 239 23.51 -3.90 14.62
C ASN A 239 22.16 -4.01 13.89
N ILE A 240 21.74 -2.95 13.19
CA ILE A 240 20.48 -2.97 12.44
C ILE A 240 20.58 -3.86 11.20
N ALA A 241 21.67 -3.74 10.44
CA ALA A 241 21.90 -4.50 9.21
C ALA A 241 22.02 -6.02 9.47
N VAL A 242 22.91 -6.42 10.39
CA VAL A 242 23.22 -7.83 10.67
C VAL A 242 22.06 -8.55 11.34
N HIS A 243 21.40 -7.91 12.30
CA HIS A 243 20.24 -8.50 12.97
C HIS A 243 18.93 -8.30 12.20
N ARG A 244 19.00 -7.76 10.96
CA ARG A 244 17.87 -7.62 10.03
C ARG A 244 16.66 -6.92 10.69
N LYS A 245 16.94 -5.98 11.60
CA LYS A 245 15.90 -5.29 12.36
C LYS A 245 15.11 -4.41 11.41
N ARG A 246 13.79 -4.59 11.39
CA ARG A 246 12.88 -3.68 10.68
C ARG A 246 12.99 -2.30 11.31
N VAL A 247 13.15 -1.28 10.48
CA VAL A 247 13.20 0.12 10.92
C VAL A 247 12.25 0.96 10.10
N SER A 248 11.79 2.05 10.70
CA SER A 248 10.94 3.00 9.99
C SER A 248 11.69 3.65 8.82
N LEU A 249 10.95 4.20 7.87
CA LEU A 249 11.51 4.99 6.76
C LEU A 249 12.38 6.15 7.28
N GLN A 250 11.89 6.87 8.30
CA GLN A 250 12.67 7.94 8.94
C GLN A 250 13.97 7.41 9.53
N LYS A 251 13.92 6.29 10.25
CA LYS A 251 15.13 5.72 10.85
C LYS A 251 16.12 5.23 9.79
N LEU A 252 15.64 4.74 8.66
CA LEU A 252 16.50 4.38 7.51
C LEU A 252 17.16 5.61 6.88
N GLU A 253 16.45 6.74 6.80
CA GLU A 253 17.02 8.04 6.40
C GLU A 253 18.11 8.49 7.37
N ASP A 254 17.82 8.47 8.67
CA ASP A 254 18.77 8.87 9.73
C ASP A 254 20.05 8.03 9.67
N ILE A 255 19.93 6.71 9.44
CA ILE A 255 21.07 5.80 9.26
C ILE A 255 21.88 6.17 8.03
N THR A 256 21.21 6.44 6.92
CA THR A 256 21.87 6.82 5.66
C THR A 256 22.62 8.14 5.83
N GLN A 257 22.00 9.12 6.48
CA GLN A 257 22.62 10.40 6.81
C GLN A 257 23.80 10.24 7.77
N ALA A 258 23.67 9.43 8.81
CA ALA A 258 24.77 9.15 9.74
C ALA A 258 25.98 8.53 9.03
N ALA A 259 25.74 7.63 8.07
CA ALA A 259 26.79 7.05 7.25
C ALA A 259 27.45 8.06 6.29
N VAL A 260 26.70 9.01 5.72
CA VAL A 260 27.27 10.13 4.94
C VAL A 260 28.18 10.99 5.82
N LEU A 261 27.73 11.33 7.03
CA LEU A 261 28.53 12.09 8.01
C LEU A 261 29.78 11.31 8.43
N PHE A 262 29.68 9.98 8.57
CA PHE A 262 30.84 9.12 8.83
C PHE A 262 31.89 9.26 7.74
N LEU A 263 31.51 9.09 6.48
CA LEU A 263 32.42 9.16 5.33
C LEU A 263 33.05 10.56 5.21
N ARG A 264 32.25 11.61 5.42
CA ARG A 264 32.74 12.99 5.41
C ARG A 264 33.73 13.26 6.55
N ALA A 265 33.50 12.71 7.75
CA ALA A 265 34.39 12.86 8.90
C ALA A 265 35.77 12.23 8.66
N ILE A 266 35.85 11.12 7.93
CA ILE A 266 37.12 10.47 7.54
C ILE A 266 37.65 10.92 6.16
N ARG A 267 37.02 11.92 5.54
CA ARG A 267 37.37 12.51 4.23
C ARG A 267 37.33 11.54 3.05
N ASP A 268 36.42 10.56 3.05
CA ASP A 268 36.18 9.67 1.89
C ASP A 268 35.12 10.26 0.96
N ASN A 269 35.52 11.24 0.17
CA ASN A 269 34.62 12.01 -0.71
C ASN A 269 33.95 11.14 -1.80
N ASN A 270 34.59 10.06 -2.24
CA ASN A 270 34.05 9.22 -3.32
C ASN A 270 32.82 8.44 -2.81
N ARG A 271 33.00 7.69 -1.71
CA ARG A 271 31.91 6.94 -1.11
C ARG A 271 30.86 7.86 -0.50
N GLU A 272 31.26 9.03 0.03
CA GLU A 272 30.33 10.07 0.49
C GLU A 272 29.36 10.50 -0.62
N LEU A 273 29.88 10.81 -1.82
CA LEU A 273 29.04 11.25 -2.94
C LEU A 273 28.08 10.14 -3.40
N GLN A 274 28.56 8.89 -3.43
CA GLN A 274 27.71 7.73 -3.74
C GLN A 274 26.54 7.64 -2.75
N LEU A 275 26.83 7.72 -1.45
CA LEU A 275 25.80 7.55 -0.43
C LEU A 275 24.89 8.77 -0.29
N SER A 276 25.40 9.97 -0.58
CA SER A 276 24.59 11.19 -0.68
C SER A 276 23.56 11.09 -1.82
N SER A 277 23.94 10.44 -2.93
CA SER A 277 23.01 10.18 -4.04
C SER A 277 21.90 9.20 -3.63
N VAL A 278 22.25 8.13 -2.89
CA VAL A 278 21.28 7.20 -2.31
C VAL A 278 20.33 7.92 -1.34
N HIS A 279 20.87 8.77 -0.46
CA HIS A 279 20.08 9.57 0.46
C HIS A 279 19.08 10.47 -0.30
N ALA A 280 19.54 11.21 -1.31
CA ALA A 280 18.68 12.10 -2.10
C ALA A 280 17.54 11.34 -2.80
N VAL A 281 17.83 10.19 -3.41
CA VAL A 281 16.81 9.33 -4.03
C VAL A 281 15.82 8.83 -2.98
N MET A 282 16.30 8.41 -1.81
CA MET A 282 15.46 7.96 -0.70
C MET A 282 14.53 9.09 -0.23
N SER A 283 15.04 10.30 0.01
CA SER A 283 14.23 11.45 0.47
C SER A 283 13.13 11.83 -0.53
N VAL A 284 13.43 11.86 -1.84
CA VAL A 284 12.42 12.12 -2.88
C VAL A 284 11.35 11.03 -2.91
N PHE A 285 11.78 9.76 -2.82
CA PHE A 285 10.87 8.63 -2.81
C PHE A 285 9.95 8.65 -1.57
N MET A 286 10.51 8.91 -0.39
CA MET A 286 9.74 9.03 0.86
C MET A 286 8.71 10.15 0.77
N TRP A 287 9.10 11.33 0.27
CA TRP A 287 8.17 12.44 0.10
C TRP A 287 7.03 12.09 -0.88
N SER A 288 7.35 11.41 -1.99
CA SER A 288 6.34 10.98 -2.97
C SER A 288 5.34 9.98 -2.38
N LEU A 289 5.83 9.00 -1.62
CA LEU A 289 4.97 8.02 -0.94
C LEU A 289 4.06 8.69 0.08
N GLU A 290 4.61 9.57 0.91
CA GLU A 290 3.88 10.28 1.93
C GLU A 290 2.81 11.19 1.32
N SER A 291 3.14 11.91 0.24
CA SER A 291 2.16 12.70 -0.51
C SER A 291 1.03 11.83 -1.08
N ARG A 292 1.36 10.67 -1.66
CA ARG A 292 0.34 9.75 -2.20
C ARG A 292 -0.58 9.21 -1.10
N ARG A 293 -0.02 8.88 0.06
CA ARG A 293 -0.79 8.44 1.24
C ARG A 293 -1.80 9.52 1.65
N GLN A 294 -1.36 10.78 1.76
CA GLN A 294 -2.22 11.90 2.12
C GLN A 294 -3.37 12.09 1.12
N ILE A 295 -3.12 11.92 -0.18
CA ILE A 295 -4.16 11.99 -1.22
C ILE A 295 -5.19 10.86 -1.05
N ILE A 296 -4.75 9.63 -0.79
CA ILE A 296 -5.64 8.49 -0.59
C ILE A 296 -6.51 8.70 0.65
N GLU A 297 -5.91 9.14 1.76
CA GLU A 297 -6.62 9.41 3.00
C GLU A 297 -7.63 10.56 2.87
N ALA A 298 -7.28 11.61 2.13
CA ALA A 298 -8.20 12.72 1.84
C ALA A 298 -9.41 12.25 1.04
N ARG A 299 -9.20 11.47 -0.03
CA ARG A 299 -10.29 10.89 -0.84
C ARG A 299 -11.17 9.95 -0.04
N PHE A 300 -10.57 9.11 0.80
CA PHE A 300 -11.32 8.21 1.67
C PHE A 300 -12.20 8.97 2.66
N ARG A 301 -11.68 10.05 3.25
CA ARG A 301 -12.44 10.93 4.14
C ARG A 301 -13.61 11.59 3.42
N GLU A 302 -13.38 12.12 2.21
CA GLU A 302 -14.43 12.73 1.38
C GLU A 302 -15.56 11.74 1.08
N GLU A 303 -15.22 10.51 0.69
CA GLU A 303 -16.22 9.46 0.42
C GLU A 303 -17.03 9.10 1.67
N LEU A 304 -16.39 9.02 2.84
CA LEU A 304 -17.11 8.78 4.10
C LEU A 304 -18.06 9.92 4.45
N GLU A 305 -17.67 11.17 4.17
CA GLU A 305 -18.54 12.34 4.39
C GLU A 305 -19.75 12.32 3.43
N GLU A 306 -19.55 11.93 2.17
CA GLU A 306 -20.63 11.73 1.19
C GLU A 306 -21.63 10.67 1.67
N ILE A 307 -21.13 9.49 2.04
CA ILE A 307 -21.95 8.40 2.56
C ILE A 307 -22.75 8.86 3.79
N GLN A 308 -22.11 9.60 4.70
CA GLN A 308 -22.77 10.10 5.90
C GLN A 308 -23.88 11.10 5.58
N ARG A 309 -23.71 11.92 4.53
CA ARG A 309 -24.74 12.85 4.07
C ARG A 309 -25.92 12.11 3.45
N VAL A 310 -25.66 11.13 2.59
CA VAL A 310 -26.70 10.31 1.96
C VAL A 310 -27.49 9.54 3.02
N ARG A 311 -26.83 8.98 4.04
CA ARG A 311 -27.50 8.31 5.17
C ARG A 311 -28.50 9.24 5.87
N LYS A 312 -28.10 10.48 6.20
CA LYS A 312 -29.01 11.47 6.82
C LYS A 312 -30.22 11.79 5.94
N THR A 313 -30.03 11.89 4.63
CA THR A 313 -31.15 12.12 3.69
C THR A 313 -32.09 10.91 3.63
N LEU A 314 -31.54 9.70 3.64
CA LEU A 314 -32.34 8.47 3.67
C LEU A 314 -33.13 8.35 4.97
N ASP A 315 -32.52 8.65 6.12
CA ASP A 315 -33.21 8.64 7.43
C ASP A 315 -34.41 9.61 7.46
N LEU A 316 -34.26 10.78 6.82
CA LEU A 316 -35.35 11.75 6.70
C LEU A 316 -36.48 11.20 5.84
N ARG A 317 -36.14 10.64 4.67
CA ARG A 317 -37.11 10.07 3.73
C ARG A 317 -37.84 8.86 4.33
N GLU A 318 -37.16 8.05 5.13
CA GLU A 318 -37.75 6.94 5.86
C GLU A 318 -38.82 7.45 6.83
N LYS A 319 -38.51 8.47 7.65
CA LYS A 319 -39.48 9.08 8.57
C LYS A 319 -40.69 9.68 7.85
N GLU A 320 -40.47 10.36 6.73
CA GLU A 320 -41.55 10.91 5.90
C GLU A 320 -42.47 9.81 5.35
N ALA A 321 -41.88 8.71 4.86
CA ALA A 321 -42.63 7.57 4.36
C ALA A 321 -43.44 6.89 5.47
N GLU A 322 -42.88 6.73 6.66
CA GLU A 322 -43.60 6.20 7.82
C GLU A 322 -44.78 7.08 8.22
N ILE A 323 -44.60 8.41 8.25
CA ILE A 323 -45.67 9.36 8.57
C ILE A 323 -46.77 9.26 7.51
N ALA A 324 -46.40 9.29 6.23
CA ALA A 324 -47.36 9.17 5.13
C ALA A 324 -48.16 7.87 5.19
N MET A 325 -47.50 6.74 5.49
CA MET A 325 -48.16 5.44 5.69
C MET A 325 -49.15 5.49 6.86
N ARG A 326 -48.74 6.01 8.03
CA ARG A 326 -49.62 6.14 9.20
C ARG A 326 -50.85 6.99 8.87
N THR A 327 -50.66 8.12 8.19
CA THR A 327 -51.75 9.01 7.77
C THR A 327 -52.70 8.35 6.76
N ALA A 328 -52.16 7.64 5.76
CA ALA A 328 -52.98 6.91 4.80
C ALA A 328 -53.82 5.81 5.48
N ASN A 329 -53.22 5.06 6.41
CA ASN A 329 -53.91 4.02 7.17
C ASN A 329 -55.02 4.60 8.07
N ALA A 330 -54.78 5.77 8.68
CA ALA A 330 -55.81 6.47 9.46
C ALA A 330 -57.03 6.83 8.60
N LYS A 331 -56.82 7.38 7.39
CA LYS A 331 -57.91 7.70 6.45
C LYS A 331 -58.72 6.47 6.03
N VAL A 332 -58.06 5.34 5.79
CA VAL A 332 -58.73 4.07 5.47
C VAL A 332 -59.59 3.61 6.65
N ASN A 333 -59.08 3.71 7.88
CA ASN A 333 -59.83 3.36 9.08
C ASN A 333 -61.06 4.27 9.28
N ASP A 334 -60.91 5.58 9.09
CA ASP A 334 -62.01 6.54 9.19
C ASP A 334 -63.11 6.26 8.16
N LEU A 335 -62.73 5.99 6.91
CA LEU A 335 -63.67 5.63 5.85
C LEU A 335 -64.37 4.31 6.15
N THR A 336 -63.63 3.30 6.61
CA THR A 336 -64.17 1.98 6.96
C THR A 336 -65.18 2.12 8.10
N LYS A 337 -64.86 2.92 9.12
CA LYS A 337 -65.77 3.25 10.22
C LYS A 337 -67.05 3.90 9.69
N TYR A 338 -66.93 4.93 8.86
CA TYR A 338 -68.09 5.61 8.26
C TYR A 338 -68.99 4.65 7.46
N MET A 339 -68.40 3.83 6.58
CA MET A 339 -69.15 2.87 5.77
C MET A 339 -69.87 1.82 6.63
N LEU A 340 -69.21 1.30 7.66
CA LEU A 340 -69.80 0.35 8.59
C LEU A 340 -70.93 1.00 9.40
N GLU A 341 -70.72 2.20 9.95
CA GLU A 341 -71.76 2.93 10.70
C GLU A 341 -72.99 3.19 9.82
N HIS A 342 -72.82 3.65 8.58
CA HIS A 342 -73.92 3.88 7.65
C HIS A 342 -74.66 2.58 7.30
N SER A 343 -73.93 1.51 6.98
CA SER A 343 -74.54 0.21 6.64
C SER A 343 -75.29 -0.38 7.83
N LEU A 344 -74.73 -0.26 9.05
CA LEU A 344 -75.39 -0.69 10.27
C LEU A 344 -76.63 0.16 10.58
N GLN A 345 -76.59 1.47 10.34
CA GLN A 345 -77.77 2.33 10.43
C GLN A 345 -78.86 1.97 9.42
N GLU A 346 -78.51 1.56 8.19
CA GLU A 346 -79.51 1.07 7.22
C GLU A 346 -80.14 -0.26 7.66
N ILE A 347 -79.33 -1.20 8.17
CA ILE A 347 -79.79 -2.53 8.59
C ILE A 347 -80.61 -2.46 9.88
N PHE A 348 -80.14 -1.70 10.87
CA PHE A 348 -80.73 -1.64 12.21
C PHE A 348 -81.59 -0.39 12.47
N GLY A 349 -81.55 0.62 11.59
CA GLY A 349 -82.27 1.90 11.73
C GLY A 349 -83.60 1.97 10.95
N GLY A 350 -84.16 0.84 10.53
CA GLY A 350 -85.49 0.78 9.92
C GLY A 350 -86.61 1.21 10.89
N LYS A 351 -87.18 2.38 10.59
CA LYS A 351 -88.54 2.90 10.90
C LYS A 351 -89.31 2.29 12.09
N VAL A 352 -89.53 3.12 13.10
CA VAL A 352 -90.86 3.30 13.74
C VAL A 352 -91.43 4.63 13.27
#